data_AF-A0A1G3UJ61-F1
#
_entry.id   AF-A0A1G3UJ61-F1
#
_cell.length_a   1.000
_cell.length_b   1.000
_cell.length_c   1.000
_cell.angle_alpha   90.00
_cell.angle_beta   90.00
_cell.angle_gamma   90.00
#
_symmetry.space_group_name_H-M   'P 1'
#
loop_
_entity.id
_entity.type
_entity.pdbx_description
1 polymer ?
#
loop_
_entity_poly.entity_id
_entity_poly.type
_entity_poly.pdbx_seq_one_letter_code
_entity_poly.pdbx_strand_id
1 'polypeptide(L)'
;MKFSRAFTVIELIFVIVILGILAAVALPKFAETREQADIAKGRGDVATIRAAIMNERQARVIKGDSSWITNANLDSGGLFGGVLTYPMTNSATAGNWSATAGSGTYNYKVGDNTPTQFDYNSSSGRFGCTAGINDCDALVD
;
A
#
# COMPACT_ATOMS: atom_id res chain seq x y z
N MET A 1 -45.89 -32.11 25.26
CA MET A 1 -44.61 -31.59 25.77
C MET A 1 -43.64 -31.49 24.60
N LYS A 2 -43.14 -30.30 24.29
CA LYS A 2 -42.27 -30.04 23.14
C LYS A 2 -40.83 -30.42 23.53
N PHE A 3 -40.31 -31.51 22.98
CA PHE A 3 -38.91 -31.91 23.18
C PHE A 3 -38.00 -30.90 22.49
N SER A 4 -37.42 -29.98 23.25
CA SER A 4 -36.26 -29.21 22.81
C SER A 4 -35.11 -30.19 22.63
N ARG A 5 -34.68 -30.42 21.37
CA ARG A 5 -33.52 -31.26 21.09
C ARG A 5 -32.30 -30.55 21.68
N ALA A 6 -31.75 -31.12 22.76
CA ALA A 6 -30.47 -30.68 23.29
C ALA A 6 -29.37 -31.10 22.30
N PHE A 7 -28.49 -30.15 21.98
CA PHE A 7 -27.32 -30.38 21.14
C PHE A 7 -26.38 -31.38 21.84
N THR A 8 -25.94 -32.43 21.15
CA THR A 8 -25.05 -33.40 21.79
C THR A 8 -23.62 -32.84 21.88
N VAL A 9 -22.89 -33.22 22.92
CA VAL A 9 -21.48 -32.82 23.06
C VAL A 9 -20.65 -33.37 21.91
N ILE A 10 -21.00 -34.55 21.37
CA ILE A 10 -20.30 -35.14 20.22
C ILE A 10 -20.50 -34.33 18.93
N GLU A 11 -21.69 -33.76 18.70
CA GLU A 11 -21.92 -32.84 17.56
C GLU A 11 -21.07 -31.58 17.69
N LEU A 12 -20.90 -31.05 18.90
CA LEU A 12 -20.04 -29.89 19.13
C LEU A 12 -18.57 -30.21 18.84
N ILE A 13 -18.09 -31.38 19.28
CA ILE A 13 -16.73 -31.84 19.03
C ILE A 13 -16.48 -32.03 17.52
N PHE A 14 -17.43 -32.62 16.80
CA PHE A 14 -17.26 -32.82 15.35
C PHE A 14 -17.20 -31.49 14.59
N VAL A 15 -18.01 -30.51 14.99
CA VAL A 15 -18.00 -29.17 14.40
C VAL A 15 -16.65 -28.46 14.61
N ILE A 16 -16.10 -28.46 15.84
CA ILE A 16 -14.81 -27.80 16.09
C ILE A 16 -13.65 -28.50 15.36
N VAL A 17 -13.72 -29.83 15.18
CA VAL A 17 -12.71 -30.57 14.42
C VAL A 17 -12.76 -30.18 12.94
N ILE A 18 -13.95 -30.12 12.34
CA ILE A 18 -14.09 -29.67 10.95
C ILE A 18 -13.60 -28.23 10.80
N LEU A 19 -14.01 -27.32 11.69
CA LEU A 19 -13.56 -25.93 11.67
C LEU A 19 -12.04 -25.81 11.85
N GLY A 20 -11.43 -26.66 12.68
CA GLY A 20 -9.98 -26.73 12.85
C GLY A 20 -9.24 -27.11 11.56
N ILE A 21 -9.74 -28.12 10.84
CA ILE A 21 -9.15 -28.55 9.56
C ILE A 21 -9.30 -27.46 8.49
N LEU A 22 -10.50 -26.86 8.39
CA LEU A 22 -10.75 -25.78 7.43
C LEU A 22 -9.89 -24.55 7.73
N ALA A 23 -9.72 -24.18 9.01
CA ALA A 23 -8.88 -23.07 9.42
C ALA A 23 -7.40 -23.31 9.08
N ALA A 24 -6.90 -24.53 9.28
CA ALA A 24 -5.50 -24.87 8.99
C ALA A 24 -5.14 -24.67 7.50
N VAL A 25 -6.07 -24.93 6.58
CA VAL A 25 -5.84 -24.72 5.13
C VAL A 25 -6.13 -23.28 4.70
N ALA A 26 -7.15 -22.64 5.29
CA ALA A 26 -7.57 -21.30 4.88
C ALA A 26 -6.62 -20.18 5.33
N LEU A 27 -6.06 -20.26 6.53
CA LEU A 27 -5.17 -19.24 7.10
C LEU A 27 -3.92 -18.93 6.25
N PRO A 28 -3.11 -19.92 5.82
CA PRO A 28 -1.92 -19.63 5.01
C PRO A 28 -2.27 -19.00 3.66
N LYS A 29 -3.35 -19.45 3.03
CA LYS A 29 -3.84 -18.88 1.76
C LYS A 29 -4.31 -17.44 1.94
N PHE A 30 -4.95 -17.13 3.05
CA PHE A 30 -5.43 -15.77 3.32
C PHE A 30 -4.29 -14.77 3.51
N ALA A 31 -3.19 -15.17 4.15
CA ALA A 31 -2.00 -14.32 4.29
C ALA A 31 -1.40 -13.97 2.92
N GLU A 32 -1.20 -14.97 2.06
CA GLU A 32 -0.70 -14.78 0.68
C GLU A 32 -1.62 -13.83 -0.12
N THR A 33 -2.94 -14.01 -0.05
CA THR A 33 -3.88 -13.12 -0.77
C THR A 33 -3.85 -11.67 -0.29
N ARG A 34 -3.53 -11.43 0.99
CA ARG A 34 -3.39 -10.07 1.52
C ARG A 34 -2.14 -9.39 0.99
N GLU A 35 -1.02 -10.09 0.95
CA GLU A 35 0.23 -9.57 0.38
C GLU A 35 0.05 -9.23 -1.11
N GLN A 36 -0.61 -10.09 -1.88
CA GLN A 36 -0.91 -9.80 -3.29
C GLN A 36 -1.84 -8.60 -3.45
N ALA A 37 -2.80 -8.41 -2.55
CA ALA A 37 -3.66 -7.23 -2.55
C ALA A 37 -2.88 -5.94 -2.24
N ASP A 38 -1.95 -5.99 -1.28
CA ASP A 38 -1.06 -4.87 -0.97
C ASP A 38 -0.15 -4.56 -2.18
N ILE A 39 0.44 -5.55 -2.83
CA ILE A 39 1.26 -5.33 -4.03
C ILE A 39 0.43 -4.67 -5.14
N ALA A 40 -0.77 -5.20 -5.42
CA ALA A 40 -1.65 -4.65 -6.46
C ALA A 40 -2.05 -3.19 -6.15
N LYS A 41 -2.35 -2.88 -4.89
CA LYS A 41 -2.62 -1.51 -4.45
C LYS A 41 -1.40 -0.63 -4.62
N GLY A 42 -0.23 -1.08 -4.17
CA GLY A 42 1.02 -0.35 -4.26
C GLY A 42 1.41 -0.02 -5.70
N ARG A 43 1.25 -0.96 -6.64
CA ARG A 43 1.44 -0.69 -8.09
C ARG A 43 0.53 0.42 -8.59
N GLY A 44 -0.75 0.36 -8.24
CA GLY A 44 -1.74 1.39 -8.61
C GLY A 44 -1.39 2.76 -8.02
N ASP A 45 -0.97 2.78 -6.77
CA ASP A 45 -0.53 4.01 -6.09
C ASP A 45 0.72 4.60 -6.76
N VAL A 46 1.74 3.79 -7.05
CA VAL A 46 2.97 4.23 -7.75
C VAL A 46 2.65 4.83 -9.12
N ALA A 47 1.79 4.18 -9.90
CA ALA A 47 1.36 4.69 -11.20
C ALA A 47 0.61 6.03 -11.06
N THR A 48 -0.27 6.14 -10.06
CA THR A 48 -1.02 7.36 -9.77
C THR A 48 -0.09 8.50 -9.35
N ILE A 49 0.87 8.24 -8.45
CA ILE A 49 1.86 9.24 -7.99
C ILE A 49 2.70 9.73 -9.17
N ARG A 50 3.22 8.83 -10.01
CA ARG A 50 3.99 9.19 -11.21
C ARG A 50 3.17 10.05 -12.17
N ALA A 51 1.92 9.68 -12.42
CA ALA A 51 1.02 10.45 -13.28
C ALA A 51 0.74 11.85 -12.67
N ALA A 52 0.50 11.92 -11.37
CA ALA A 52 0.23 13.18 -10.66
C ALA A 52 1.43 14.15 -10.72
N ILE A 53 2.65 13.65 -10.50
CA ILE A 53 3.89 14.43 -10.64
C ILE A 53 4.04 14.98 -12.07
N MET A 54 3.75 14.15 -13.08
CA MET A 54 3.83 14.58 -14.48
C MET A 54 2.77 15.61 -14.85
N ASN A 55 1.54 15.47 -14.34
CA ASN A 55 0.47 16.45 -14.53
C ASN A 55 0.83 17.80 -13.89
N GLU A 56 1.40 17.78 -12.68
CA GLU A 56 1.83 19.01 -12.02
C GLU A 56 2.99 19.69 -12.77
N ARG A 57 3.93 18.92 -13.33
CA ARG A 57 4.96 19.49 -14.22
C ARG A 57 4.34 20.18 -15.43
N GLN A 58 3.35 19.57 -16.07
CA GLN A 58 2.67 20.18 -17.23
C GLN A 58 1.99 21.49 -16.83
N ALA A 59 1.32 21.52 -15.68
CA ALA A 59 0.69 22.73 -15.16
C ALA A 59 1.70 23.85 -14.86
N ARG A 60 2.89 23.52 -14.35
CA ARG A 60 3.98 24.47 -14.12
C ARG A 60 4.58 25.03 -15.40
N VAL A 61 4.82 24.17 -16.39
CA VAL A 61 5.38 24.58 -17.69
C VAL A 61 4.47 25.59 -18.40
N ILE A 62 3.15 25.41 -18.30
CA ILE A 62 2.17 26.39 -18.84
C ILE A 62 2.27 27.74 -18.12
N LYS A 63 2.62 27.76 -16.84
CA LYS A 63 2.85 28.98 -16.04
C LYS A 63 4.24 29.59 -16.25
N GLY A 64 5.08 29.02 -17.12
CA GLY A 64 6.44 29.48 -17.38
C GLY A 64 7.50 28.96 -16.41
N ASP A 65 7.13 28.02 -15.52
CA ASP A 65 8.06 27.36 -14.60
C ASP A 65 8.38 25.94 -15.11
N SER A 66 9.64 25.71 -15.48
CA SER A 66 10.09 24.38 -15.95
C SER A 66 10.64 23.48 -14.84
N SER A 67 10.65 23.97 -13.59
CA SER A 67 11.10 23.21 -12.44
C SER A 67 10.11 22.10 -12.07
N TRP A 68 10.64 21.01 -11.55
CA TRP A 68 9.82 19.97 -10.94
C TRP A 68 9.33 20.41 -9.57
N ILE A 69 8.23 19.81 -9.11
CA ILE A 69 7.75 20.03 -7.75
C ILE A 69 8.85 19.65 -6.74
N THR A 70 9.04 20.46 -5.71
CA THR A 70 10.00 20.20 -4.63
C THR A 70 9.45 19.16 -3.64
N ASN A 71 10.30 18.48 -2.90
CA ASN A 71 9.88 17.47 -1.91
C ASN A 71 8.91 18.07 -0.88
N ALA A 72 9.18 19.29 -0.40
CA ALA A 72 8.31 20.00 0.52
C ALA A 72 6.92 20.30 -0.06
N ASN A 73 6.86 20.68 -1.34
CA ASN A 73 5.59 20.97 -2.00
C ASN A 73 4.84 19.70 -2.39
N LEU A 74 5.55 18.59 -2.65
CA LEU A 74 4.93 17.30 -2.97
C LEU A 74 4.03 16.82 -1.82
N ASP A 75 4.45 17.06 -0.57
CA ASP A 75 3.70 16.69 0.64
C ASP A 75 2.88 17.85 1.24
N SER A 76 2.56 18.87 0.45
CA SER A 76 1.74 19.99 0.92
C SER A 76 0.35 19.50 1.32
N GLY A 77 -0.04 19.68 2.59
CA GLY A 77 -1.34 19.21 3.09
C GLY A 77 -1.43 17.71 3.40
N GLY A 78 -0.31 16.97 3.39
CA GLY A 78 -0.23 15.54 3.67
C GLY A 78 0.60 14.79 2.62
N LEU A 79 0.79 13.49 2.79
CA LEU A 79 1.54 12.66 1.83
C LEU A 79 0.99 12.84 0.42
N PHE A 80 1.84 13.31 -0.50
CA PHE A 80 1.48 13.60 -1.90
C PHE A 80 0.33 14.60 -2.07
N GLY A 81 -0.06 15.36 -1.04
CA GLY A 81 -1.18 16.31 -1.09
C GLY A 81 -0.97 17.49 -2.03
N GLY A 82 0.28 17.76 -2.45
CA GLY A 82 0.58 18.76 -3.45
C GLY A 82 0.28 18.34 -4.89
N VAL A 83 0.07 17.04 -5.14
CA VAL A 83 -0.19 16.50 -6.48
C VAL A 83 -1.47 15.66 -6.57
N LEU A 84 -1.92 15.08 -5.45
CA LEU A 84 -3.17 14.33 -5.36
C LEU A 84 -4.31 15.22 -4.85
N THR A 85 -5.52 14.98 -5.34
CA THR A 85 -6.73 15.66 -4.83
C THR A 85 -7.00 15.32 -3.36
N TYR A 86 -6.69 14.08 -2.97
CA TYR A 86 -6.78 13.62 -1.59
C TYR A 86 -5.41 13.09 -1.17
N PRO A 87 -4.82 13.61 -0.07
CA PRO A 87 -3.54 13.11 0.41
C PRO A 87 -3.67 11.66 0.87
N MET A 88 -2.59 10.90 0.74
CA MET A 88 -2.55 9.53 1.23
C MET A 88 -2.43 9.53 2.76
N THR A 89 -3.01 8.51 3.40
CA THR A 89 -2.85 8.33 4.84
C THR A 89 -1.41 7.93 5.16
N ASN A 90 -0.76 8.67 6.08
CA ASN A 90 0.58 8.36 6.56
C ASN A 90 0.52 7.31 7.67
N SER A 91 0.84 6.06 7.31
CA SER A 91 0.83 4.94 8.25
C SER A 91 1.88 3.90 7.89
N ALA A 92 2.55 3.37 8.90
CA ALA A 92 3.52 2.28 8.76
C ALA A 92 2.86 0.88 8.73
N THR A 93 1.53 0.81 8.60
CA THR A 93 0.77 -0.44 8.48
C THR A 93 0.81 -0.98 7.05
N ALA A 94 0.67 -2.31 6.91
CA ALA A 94 0.61 -2.99 5.61
C ALA A 94 -0.43 -2.33 4.67
N GLY A 95 -0.09 -2.23 3.39
CA GLY A 95 -0.91 -1.61 2.35
C GLY A 95 -0.97 -0.08 2.41
N ASN A 96 -0.11 0.58 3.20
CA ASN A 96 -0.07 2.04 3.33
C ASN A 96 1.30 2.61 3.04
N TRP A 97 1.30 3.90 2.71
CA TRP A 97 2.50 4.70 2.52
C TRP A 97 2.85 5.42 3.82
N SER A 98 4.14 5.56 4.07
CA SER A 98 4.65 6.35 5.18
C SER A 98 5.84 7.18 4.76
N ALA A 99 5.94 8.40 5.28
CA ALA A 99 7.11 9.26 5.09
C ALA A 99 7.18 10.30 6.20
N THR A 100 8.34 10.92 6.34
CA THR A 100 8.45 12.22 6.99
C THR A 100 8.16 13.28 5.94
N ALA A 101 7.20 14.16 6.19
CA ALA A 101 6.79 15.18 5.22
C ALA A 101 8.00 16.01 4.74
N GLY A 102 8.15 16.14 3.42
CA GLY A 102 9.22 16.91 2.79
C GLY A 102 10.57 16.18 2.71
N SER A 103 10.69 14.93 3.17
CA SER A 103 11.92 14.15 3.04
C SER A 103 12.23 13.82 1.57
N GLY A 104 11.20 13.58 0.76
CA GLY A 104 11.35 12.99 -0.58
C GLY A 104 11.60 11.48 -0.56
N THR A 105 11.55 10.85 0.61
CA THR A 105 11.72 9.41 0.81
C THR A 105 10.45 8.84 1.42
N TYR A 106 9.90 7.82 0.77
CA TYR A 106 8.60 7.24 1.05
C TYR A 106 8.74 5.73 1.23
N ASN A 107 8.04 5.15 2.18
CA ASN A 107 8.07 3.72 2.45
C ASN A 107 6.70 3.10 2.20
N TYR A 108 6.67 2.04 1.42
CA TYR A 108 5.47 1.22 1.19
C TYR A 108 5.64 -0.15 1.86
N LYS A 109 4.69 -0.53 2.73
CA LYS A 109 4.75 -1.82 3.43
C LYS A 109 3.80 -2.84 2.81
N VAL A 110 4.31 -4.01 2.45
CA VAL A 110 3.54 -5.17 1.96
C VAL A 110 3.48 -6.20 3.08
N GLY A 111 2.29 -6.60 3.54
CA GLY A 111 2.14 -7.58 4.61
C GLY A 111 3.03 -7.30 5.83
N ASP A 112 3.78 -8.32 6.27
CA ASP A 112 4.76 -8.21 7.36
C ASP A 112 6.21 -8.02 6.86
N ASN A 113 6.41 -7.76 5.57
CA ASN A 113 7.73 -7.54 4.99
C ASN A 113 8.38 -6.23 5.45
N THR A 114 9.69 -6.13 5.18
CA THR A 114 10.42 -4.87 5.33
C THR A 114 9.87 -3.84 4.33
N PRO A 115 9.61 -2.59 4.76
CA PRO A 115 9.06 -1.59 3.87
C PRO A 115 9.98 -1.32 2.68
N THR A 116 9.40 -1.22 1.49
CA THR A 116 10.12 -0.84 0.27
C THR A 116 10.24 0.68 0.21
N GLN A 117 11.47 1.17 0.11
CA GLN A 117 11.75 2.60 0.03
C GLN A 117 11.66 3.09 -1.43
N PHE A 118 10.92 4.18 -1.62
CA PHE A 118 10.79 4.97 -2.83
C PHE A 118 11.37 6.35 -2.59
N ASP A 119 12.14 6.83 -3.55
CA ASP A 119 12.73 8.15 -3.52
C ASP A 119 12.20 9.01 -4.68
N TYR A 120 11.88 10.25 -4.35
CA TYR A 120 11.53 11.28 -5.31
C TYR A 120 12.73 12.20 -5.54
N ASN A 121 13.18 12.27 -6.80
CA ASN A 121 14.25 13.16 -7.22
C ASN A 121 13.66 14.42 -7.85
N SER A 122 13.66 15.54 -7.11
CA SER A 122 13.14 16.84 -7.56
C SER A 122 13.96 17.52 -8.67
N SER A 123 15.11 16.99 -9.07
CA SER A 123 15.84 17.48 -10.25
C SER A 123 15.39 16.79 -11.54
N SER A 124 14.96 15.53 -11.45
CA SER A 124 14.59 14.70 -12.61
C SER A 124 13.10 14.35 -12.67
N GLY A 125 12.34 14.63 -11.60
CA GLY A 125 10.94 14.22 -11.46
C GLY A 125 10.73 12.73 -11.27
N ARG A 126 11.82 11.96 -11.09
CA ARG A 126 11.75 10.51 -10.99
C ARG A 126 11.24 10.10 -9.62
N PHE A 127 10.17 9.32 -9.60
CA PHE A 127 9.67 8.61 -8.43
C PHE A 127 9.84 7.10 -8.62
N GLY A 128 10.66 6.47 -7.79
CA GLY A 128 10.92 5.04 -7.89
C GLY A 128 11.69 4.49 -6.71
N CYS A 129 11.75 3.17 -6.64
CA CYS A 129 12.54 2.41 -5.67
C CYS A 129 13.78 1.82 -6.34
N THR A 130 14.69 1.26 -5.53
CA THR A 130 15.89 0.58 -6.03
C THR A 130 15.56 -0.88 -6.36
N ALA A 131 15.76 -1.27 -7.62
CA ALA A 131 15.49 -2.63 -8.09
C ALA A 131 16.26 -3.69 -7.30
N GLY A 132 15.65 -4.84 -7.07
CA GLY A 132 16.22 -5.92 -6.24
C GLY A 132 16.27 -5.64 -4.73
N ILE A 133 15.70 -4.52 -4.26
CA ILE A 133 15.52 -4.24 -2.82
C ILE A 133 14.05 -4.45 -2.44
N ASN A 134 13.82 -5.32 -1.45
CA ASN A 134 12.50 -5.65 -0.91
C ASN A 134 11.50 -6.01 -2.03
N ASP A 135 10.30 -5.46 -2.00
CA ASP A 135 9.24 -5.73 -2.98
C ASP A 135 9.27 -4.74 -4.16
N CYS A 136 10.39 -4.04 -4.39
CA CYS A 136 10.48 -2.98 -5.41
C CYS A 136 10.07 -3.46 -6.81
N ASP A 137 10.64 -4.57 -7.28
CA ASP A 137 10.36 -5.10 -8.62
C ASP A 137 8.87 -5.45 -8.76
N ALA A 138 8.31 -6.04 -7.70
CA ALA A 138 6.88 -6.35 -7.63
C ALA A 138 5.99 -5.10 -7.55
N LEU A 139 6.50 -3.90 -7.24
CA LEU A 139 5.71 -2.67 -7.12
C LEU A 139 5.85 -1.74 -8.33
N VAL A 140 6.86 -1.96 -9.18
CA VAL A 140 7.14 -1.11 -10.35
C VAL A 140 6.88 -1.77 -11.70
N ASP A 141 6.78 -3.10 -11.75
CA ASP A 141 6.34 -3.90 -12.91
C ASP A 141 4.81 -3.96 -13.06
#